data_AF-A0A2S5MFR6-F1
#
_entry.id   AF-A0A2S5MFR6-F1
#
_cell.length_a   1.000
_cell.length_b   1.000
_cell.length_c   1.000
_cell.angle_alpha   90.00
_cell.angle_beta   90.00
_cell.angle_gamma   90.00
#
_symmetry.space_group_name_H-M   'P 1'
#
loop_
_entity.id
_entity.type
_entity.pdbx_description
1 polymer ?
#
loop_
_entity_poly.entity_id
_entity_poly.type
_entity_poly.pdbx_seq_one_letter_code
_entity_poly.pdbx_strand_id
1 'polypeptide(L)'
;MSEASPGRLSEEQLVDWLRLIRSENVGPRTFRQLINRFGGAGAALDALPSLAARSLHGRVIRIATREEALREIEAARALGVRFATTGDPDYPPLLREIVDAPPLIAMRGVSWTAQRDGVAIVGSRNASAAGLAFAERLARSLALENYVIVSGLARGIDAVAHRATLETGTIAVLAGGHA
;
A
#
# COMPACT_ATOMS: atom_id res chain seq x y z
N MET A 1 1.74 -13.42 22.36
CA MET A 1 2.82 -13.53 21.36
C MET A 1 2.26 -14.35 20.21
N SER A 2 1.77 -13.71 19.15
CA SER A 2 1.19 -14.41 18.00
C SER A 2 2.34 -14.93 17.13
N GLU A 3 2.45 -16.24 16.97
CA GLU A 3 3.39 -16.85 16.04
C GLU A 3 3.16 -16.31 14.62
N ALA A 4 4.26 -16.03 13.91
CA ALA A 4 4.22 -15.56 12.54
C ALA A 4 3.64 -16.67 11.65
N SER A 5 2.53 -16.38 10.97
CA SER A 5 2.03 -17.24 9.89
C SER A 5 3.11 -17.36 8.81
N PRO A 6 3.33 -18.55 8.21
CA PRO A 6 4.34 -18.72 7.16
C PRO A 6 4.15 -17.66 6.06
N GLY A 7 5.22 -16.91 5.77
CA GLY A 7 5.22 -15.81 4.80
C GLY A 7 4.95 -14.41 5.37
N ARG A 8 4.52 -14.28 6.62
CA ARG A 8 4.31 -12.97 7.27
C ARG A 8 5.55 -12.51 8.03
N LEU A 9 5.90 -11.24 7.90
CA LEU A 9 6.98 -10.64 8.69
C LEU A 9 6.67 -10.67 10.20
N SER A 10 7.70 -10.87 11.02
CA SER A 10 7.62 -10.61 12.46
C SER A 10 7.39 -9.11 12.74
N GLU A 11 6.92 -8.78 13.95
CA GLU A 11 6.71 -7.39 14.35
C GLU A 11 8.01 -6.56 14.29
N GLU A 12 9.15 -7.17 14.63
CA GLU A 12 10.46 -6.51 14.52
C GLU A 12 10.85 -6.24 13.07
N GLN A 13 10.65 -7.21 12.16
CA GLN A 13 10.89 -7.01 10.74
C GLN A 13 9.97 -5.94 10.15
N LEU A 14 8.69 -5.91 10.57
CA LEU A 14 7.75 -4.88 10.15
C LEU A 14 8.23 -3.47 10.58
N VAL A 15 8.71 -3.35 11.82
CA VAL A 15 9.30 -2.10 12.32
C VAL A 15 10.48 -1.67 11.46
N ASP A 16 11.40 -2.56 11.13
CA ASP A 16 12.55 -2.22 10.28
C ASP A 16 12.16 -1.86 8.85
N TRP A 17 11.18 -2.57 8.27
CA TRP A 17 10.64 -2.22 6.96
C TRP A 17 10.02 -0.82 6.97
N LEU A 18 9.23 -0.50 8.00
CA LEU A 18 8.60 0.80 8.13
C LEU A 18 9.65 1.90 8.32
N ARG A 19 10.65 1.68 9.19
CA ARG A 19 11.77 2.62 9.37
C ARG A 19 12.50 2.88 8.07
N LEU A 20 12.79 1.82 7.31
CA LEU A 20 13.55 1.95 6.08
C LEU A 20 12.79 2.76 5.03
N ILE A 21 11.51 2.47 4.78
CA ILE A 21 10.70 3.23 3.80
C ILE A 21 10.31 4.64 4.25
N ARG A 22 10.41 4.95 5.56
CA ARG A 22 10.21 6.29 6.12
C ARG A 22 11.49 7.11 6.24
N SER A 23 12.64 6.52 5.93
CA SER A 23 13.92 7.21 5.94
C SER A 23 14.09 8.08 4.70
N GLU A 24 14.81 9.19 4.83
CA GLU A 24 14.99 10.16 3.76
C GLU A 24 15.68 9.52 2.54
N ASN A 25 15.22 9.89 1.34
CA ASN A 25 15.71 9.37 0.06
C ASN A 25 15.49 7.87 -0.18
N VAL A 26 14.69 7.19 0.64
CA VAL A 26 14.30 5.79 0.43
C VAL A 26 12.88 5.72 -0.14
N GLY A 27 12.76 5.64 -1.46
CA GLY A 27 11.52 5.28 -2.16
C GLY A 27 11.43 3.78 -2.47
N PRO A 28 10.33 3.28 -3.07
CA PRO A 28 10.14 1.85 -3.35
C PRO A 28 11.29 1.21 -4.16
N ARG A 29 11.82 1.93 -5.14
CA ARG A 29 12.97 1.46 -5.94
C ARG A 29 14.23 1.32 -5.10
N THR A 30 14.58 2.36 -4.34
CA THR A 30 15.74 2.35 -3.42
C THR A 30 15.58 1.26 -2.37
N PHE A 31 14.39 1.14 -1.79
CA PHE A 31 14.06 0.10 -0.82
C PHE A 31 14.38 -1.29 -1.37
N ARG A 32 13.85 -1.64 -2.56
CA ARG A 32 14.12 -2.93 -3.20
C ARG A 32 15.61 -3.15 -3.47
N GLN A 33 16.33 -2.14 -3.92
CA GLN A 33 17.78 -2.23 -4.14
C GLN A 33 18.54 -2.51 -2.84
N LEU A 34 18.15 -1.85 -1.74
CA LEU A 34 18.76 -2.04 -0.43
C LEU A 34 18.46 -3.44 0.13
N ILE A 35 17.21 -3.91 0.04
CA ILE A 35 16.84 -5.27 0.45
C ILE A 35 17.63 -6.31 -0.35
N ASN A 36 17.69 -6.18 -1.68
CA ASN A 36 18.42 -7.12 -2.53
C ASN A 36 19.93 -7.13 -2.25
N ARG A 37 20.50 -5.97 -1.89
CA ARG A 37 21.93 -5.82 -1.63
C ARG A 37 22.35 -6.31 -0.24
N PHE A 38 21.54 -6.04 0.78
CA PHE A 38 21.89 -6.28 2.19
C PHE A 38 21.15 -7.47 2.81
N GLY A 39 20.20 -8.09 2.09
CA GLY A 39 19.47 -9.28 2.54
C GLY A 39 18.35 -9.00 3.54
N GLY A 40 18.08 -7.76 3.92
CA GLY A 40 17.01 -7.41 4.85
C GLY A 40 17.00 -5.93 5.24
N ALA A 41 15.88 -5.49 5.84
CA ALA A 41 15.69 -4.09 6.20
C ALA A 41 16.59 -3.64 7.35
N GLY A 42 16.81 -4.47 8.38
CA GLY A 42 17.73 -4.18 9.48
C GLY A 42 19.17 -3.94 8.99
N ALA A 43 19.71 -4.88 8.21
CA ALA A 43 21.05 -4.75 7.62
C ALA A 43 21.16 -3.54 6.67
N ALA A 44 20.09 -3.22 5.93
CA ALA A 44 20.03 -2.03 5.10
C ALA A 44 20.06 -0.73 5.91
N LEU A 45 19.35 -0.68 7.05
CA LEU A 45 19.35 0.46 7.97
C LEU A 45 20.74 0.70 8.56
N ASP A 46 21.45 -0.36 8.94
CA ASP A 46 22.83 -0.27 9.46
C ASP A 46 23.80 0.28 8.40
N ALA A 47 23.62 -0.11 7.13
CA ALA A 47 24.46 0.34 6.04
C ALA A 47 24.15 1.77 5.56
N LEU A 48 22.92 2.25 5.79
CA LEU A 48 22.36 3.48 5.20
C LEU A 48 23.19 4.75 5.50
N PRO A 49 23.65 5.01 6.75
CA PRO A 49 24.49 6.18 7.04
C PRO A 49 25.77 6.22 6.19
N SER A 50 26.43 5.07 6.04
CA SER A 50 27.67 4.97 5.29
C SER A 50 27.45 5.18 3.79
N LEU A 51 26.32 4.72 3.25
CA LEU A 51 25.94 4.90 1.85
C LEU A 51 25.63 6.36 1.56
N ALA A 52 24.86 7.01 2.43
CA ALA A 52 24.54 8.43 2.31
C ALA A 52 25.81 9.29 2.32
N ALA A 53 26.75 9.01 3.22
CA ALA A 53 28.02 9.73 3.28
C ALA A 53 28.81 9.66 1.96
N ARG A 54 28.81 8.50 1.29
CA ARG A 54 29.51 8.31 0.00
C ARG A 54 28.77 8.92 -1.19
N SER A 55 27.46 8.73 -1.27
CA SER A 55 26.67 9.09 -2.46
C SER A 55 26.12 10.51 -2.43
N LEU A 56 26.01 11.13 -1.25
CA LEU A 56 25.41 12.46 -1.08
C LEU A 56 26.45 13.50 -0.63
N HIS A 57 27.72 13.35 -0.99
CA HIS A 57 28.78 14.31 -0.64
C HIS A 57 28.87 14.59 0.87
N GLY A 58 28.76 13.54 1.69
CA GLY A 58 28.85 13.67 3.16
C GLY A 58 27.58 14.16 3.85
N ARG A 59 26.45 14.34 3.14
CA ARG A 59 25.18 14.75 3.76
C ARG A 59 24.65 13.67 4.70
N VAL A 60 24.36 14.06 5.94
CA VAL A 60 23.65 13.21 6.90
C VAL A 60 22.18 13.20 6.52
N ILE A 61 21.62 12.00 6.31
CA ILE A 61 20.20 11.80 6.04
C ILE A 61 19.46 11.48 7.33
N ARG A 62 18.18 11.86 7.38
CA ARG A 62 17.30 11.43 8.47
C ARG A 62 16.90 9.96 8.30
N ILE A 63 17.19 9.15 9.31
CA ILE A 63 16.72 7.76 9.41
C ILE A 63 15.58 7.71 10.44
N ALA A 64 14.46 7.08 10.09
CA ALA A 64 13.32 6.97 10.99
C ALA A 64 13.66 6.11 12.21
N THR A 65 13.28 6.58 13.41
CA THR A 65 13.59 5.88 14.66
C THR A 65 12.65 4.70 14.89
N ARG A 66 13.06 3.80 15.78
CA ARG A 66 12.22 2.67 16.20
C ARG A 66 10.93 3.15 16.86
N GLU A 67 11.01 4.19 17.69
CA GLU A 67 9.85 4.76 18.38
C GLU A 67 8.88 5.43 17.40
N GLU A 68 9.38 6.05 16.33
CA GLU A 68 8.53 6.61 15.27
C GLU A 68 7.74 5.52 14.55
N ALA A 69 8.41 4.44 14.13
CA ALA A 69 7.75 3.33 13.46
C ALA A 69 6.73 2.63 14.36
N LEU A 70 7.06 2.40 15.63
CA LEU A 70 6.12 1.80 16.60
C LEU A 70 4.88 2.67 16.83
N ARG A 71 5.05 3.99 16.94
CA ARG A 71 3.92 4.91 17.06
C ARG A 71 3.03 4.89 15.83
N GLU A 72 3.60 4.82 14.63
CA GLU A 72 2.83 4.71 13.38
C GLU A 72 2.07 3.38 13.30
N ILE A 73 2.68 2.27 13.70
CA ILE A 73 2.03 0.95 13.77
C ILE A 73 0.86 0.97 14.74
N GLU A 74 1.06 1.52 15.94
CA GLU A 74 0.00 1.56 16.95
C GLU A 74 -1.14 2.50 16.55
N ALA A 75 -0.82 3.66 15.97
CA ALA A 75 -1.83 4.58 15.43
C ALA A 75 -2.66 3.93 14.31
N ALA A 76 -2.01 3.19 13.40
CA ALA A 76 -2.71 2.44 12.36
C ALA A 76 -3.62 1.36 12.96
N ARG A 77 -3.11 0.59 13.93
CA ARG A 77 -3.86 -0.47 14.62
C ARG A 77 -5.10 0.09 15.33
N ALA A 78 -4.99 1.23 16.00
CA ALA A 78 -6.11 1.92 16.65
C ALA A 78 -7.23 2.34 15.66
N LEU A 79 -6.90 2.54 14.38
CA LEU A 79 -7.86 2.84 13.31
C LEU A 79 -8.41 1.59 12.61
N GLY A 80 -8.04 0.38 13.06
CA GLY A 80 -8.34 -0.87 12.37
C GLY A 80 -7.61 -1.03 11.04
N VAL A 81 -6.49 -0.32 10.87
CA VAL A 81 -5.60 -0.41 9.71
C VAL A 81 -4.51 -1.41 10.03
N ARG A 82 -4.21 -2.29 9.06
CA ARG A 82 -3.08 -3.23 9.13
C ARG A 82 -2.09 -2.91 8.03
N PHE A 83 -0.82 -3.19 8.28
CA PHE A 83 0.20 -3.15 7.24
C PHE A 83 0.31 -4.52 6.57
N ALA A 84 0.38 -4.51 5.24
CA ALA A 84 0.74 -5.67 4.44
C ALA A 84 2.00 -5.34 3.64
N THR A 85 2.97 -6.24 3.65
CA THR A 85 4.24 -6.12 2.95
C THR A 85 4.23 -6.92 1.66
N THR A 86 5.14 -6.63 0.73
CA THR A 86 5.23 -7.37 -0.54
C THR A 86 5.45 -8.87 -0.35
N GLY A 87 5.98 -9.32 0.80
CA GLY A 87 6.11 -10.74 1.15
C GLY A 87 4.84 -11.37 1.72
N ASP A 88 3.90 -10.56 2.22
CA ASP A 88 2.72 -11.07 2.92
C ASP A 88 1.70 -11.67 1.95
N PRO A 89 0.99 -12.76 2.33
CA PRO A 89 -0.09 -13.34 1.54
C PRO A 89 -1.21 -12.35 1.23
N ASP A 90 -1.48 -11.41 2.14
CA ASP A 90 -2.57 -10.44 2.01
C ASP A 90 -2.26 -9.29 1.03
N TYR A 91 -1.03 -9.17 0.55
CA TYR A 91 -0.63 -8.13 -0.39
C TYR A 91 -1.18 -8.41 -1.80
N PRO A 92 -1.81 -7.43 -2.48
CA PRO A 92 -2.45 -7.65 -3.77
C PRO A 92 -1.44 -8.19 -4.82
N PRO A 93 -1.70 -9.37 -5.41
CA PRO A 93 -0.75 -10.01 -6.32
C PRO A 93 -0.32 -9.13 -7.49
N LEU A 94 -1.28 -8.49 -8.19
CA LEU A 94 -0.95 -7.62 -9.32
C LEU A 94 -0.19 -6.36 -8.92
N LEU A 95 -0.38 -5.84 -7.70
CA LEU A 95 0.37 -4.70 -7.20
C LEU A 95 1.84 -5.08 -6.95
N ARG A 96 2.12 -6.34 -6.63
CA ARG A 96 3.49 -6.84 -6.40
C ARG A 96 4.32 -6.82 -7.68
N GLU A 97 3.68 -6.97 -8.84
CA GLU A 97 4.33 -7.08 -10.14
C GLU A 97 4.78 -5.74 -10.73
N ILE A 98 4.31 -4.60 -10.20
CA ILE A 98 4.70 -3.29 -10.75
C ILE A 98 6.16 -2.96 -10.39
N VAL A 99 6.81 -2.19 -11.27
CA VAL A 99 8.26 -1.88 -11.17
C VAL A 99 8.65 -1.21 -9.86
N ASP A 100 7.75 -0.41 -9.29
CA ASP A 100 7.90 0.38 -8.07
C ASP A 100 6.87 0.00 -7.00
N ALA A 101 6.55 -1.30 -6.92
CA ALA A 101 5.62 -1.85 -5.94
C ALA A 101 5.94 -1.31 -4.53
N PRO A 102 4.98 -0.69 -3.82
CA PRO A 102 5.22 -0.17 -2.49
C PRO A 102 5.59 -1.33 -1.57
N PRO A 103 6.74 -1.29 -0.87
CA PRO A 103 7.18 -2.42 -0.06
C PRO A 103 6.17 -2.75 1.06
N LEU A 104 5.39 -1.77 1.47
CA LEU A 104 4.40 -1.88 2.51
C LEU A 104 3.21 -0.97 2.18
N ILE A 105 2.00 -1.52 2.34
CA ILE A 105 0.74 -0.82 2.16
C ILE A 105 -0.09 -0.87 3.44
N ALA A 106 -0.83 0.20 3.71
CA ALA A 106 -1.76 0.30 4.83
C ALA A 106 -3.18 -0.06 4.35
N MET A 107 -3.76 -1.12 4.89
CA MET A 107 -5.04 -1.67 4.47
C MET A 107 -6.08 -1.56 5.58
N ARG A 108 -7.28 -1.11 5.25
CA ARG A 108 -8.45 -1.11 6.13
C ARG A 108 -9.60 -1.85 5.47
N GLY A 109 -10.29 -2.68 6.23
CA GLY A 109 -11.38 -3.54 5.73
C GLY A 109 -10.97 -4.99 5.51
N VAL A 110 -11.72 -5.73 4.72
CA VAL A 110 -11.54 -7.18 4.49
C VAL A 110 -10.38 -7.48 3.54
N SER A 111 -9.68 -8.61 3.72
CA SER A 111 -8.52 -8.98 2.88
C SER A 111 -8.89 -9.64 1.56
N TRP A 112 -10.04 -10.33 1.49
CA TRP A 112 -10.41 -11.11 0.30
C TRP A 112 -10.59 -10.24 -0.96
N THR A 113 -10.98 -8.97 -0.82
CA THR A 113 -11.12 -8.05 -1.96
C THR A 113 -9.77 -7.81 -2.65
N ALA A 114 -8.69 -7.73 -1.88
CA ALA A 114 -7.33 -7.52 -2.40
C ALA A 114 -6.74 -8.75 -3.11
N GLN A 115 -7.35 -9.92 -2.93
CA GLN A 115 -6.92 -11.19 -3.51
C GLN A 115 -7.68 -11.56 -4.78
N ARG A 116 -8.73 -10.80 -5.14
CA ARG A 116 -9.49 -10.98 -6.38
C ARG A 116 -8.95 -10.10 -7.49
N ASP A 117 -9.25 -10.50 -8.73
CA ASP A 117 -8.95 -9.68 -9.91
C ASP A 117 -9.69 -8.35 -9.83
N GLY A 118 -8.93 -7.27 -9.94
CA GLY A 118 -9.42 -5.91 -9.83
C GLY A 118 -9.51 -5.22 -11.19
N VAL A 119 -10.58 -4.45 -11.41
CA VAL A 119 -10.69 -3.54 -12.55
C VAL A 119 -10.73 -2.10 -12.04
N ALA A 120 -9.79 -1.29 -12.53
CA ALA A 120 -9.77 0.13 -12.22
C ALA A 120 -10.83 0.88 -13.04
N ILE A 121 -11.74 1.59 -12.36
CA ILE A 121 -12.67 2.54 -12.99
C ILE A 121 -12.31 3.94 -12.52
N VAL A 122 -11.92 4.80 -13.46
CA VAL A 122 -11.51 6.18 -13.20
C VAL A 122 -12.19 7.11 -14.18
N GLY A 123 -12.38 8.38 -13.80
CA GLY A 123 -12.88 9.38 -14.74
C GLY A 123 -13.07 10.77 -14.14
N SER A 124 -13.86 11.59 -14.82
CA SER A 124 -14.04 13.01 -14.46
C SER A 124 -14.69 13.17 -13.08
N ARG A 125 -14.15 14.13 -12.30
CA ARG A 125 -14.77 14.61 -11.05
C ARG A 125 -16.06 15.41 -11.28
N ASN A 126 -16.25 15.91 -12.50
CA ASN A 126 -17.42 16.62 -12.98
C ASN A 126 -17.94 15.93 -14.25
N ALA A 127 -18.47 14.71 -14.10
CA ALA A 127 -18.99 13.93 -15.21
C ALA A 127 -20.45 14.31 -15.53
N SER A 128 -20.85 14.15 -16.79
CA SER A 128 -22.24 14.31 -17.21
C SER A 128 -23.12 13.20 -16.63
N ALA A 129 -24.43 13.42 -16.59
CA ALA A 129 -25.40 12.39 -16.17
C ALA A 129 -25.26 11.09 -16.98
N ALA A 130 -25.03 11.20 -18.29
CA ALA A 130 -24.79 10.05 -19.15
C ALA A 130 -23.49 9.31 -18.78
N GLY A 131 -22.41 10.02 -18.47
CA GLY A 131 -21.15 9.42 -18.03
C GLY A 131 -21.28 8.70 -16.69
N LEU A 132 -22.01 9.29 -15.73
CA LEU A 132 -22.30 8.65 -14.45
C LEU A 132 -23.12 7.37 -14.63
N ALA A 133 -24.20 7.42 -15.42
CA ALA A 133 -25.03 6.24 -15.71
C ALA A 133 -24.25 5.12 -16.42
N PHE A 134 -23.34 5.49 -17.33
CA PHE A 134 -22.46 4.53 -17.98
C PHE A 134 -21.49 3.86 -16.99
N ALA A 135 -20.82 4.65 -16.15
CA ALA A 135 -19.90 4.12 -15.14
C ALA A 135 -20.59 3.20 -14.15
N GLU A 136 -21.81 3.55 -13.71
CA GLU A 136 -22.62 2.68 -12.86
C GLU A 136 -22.88 1.32 -13.52
N ARG A 137 -23.42 1.34 -14.76
CA ARG A 137 -23.74 0.11 -15.48
C ARG A 137 -22.52 -0.76 -15.72
N LEU A 138 -21.39 -0.13 -16.10
CA LEU A 138 -20.12 -0.84 -16.31
C LEU A 138 -19.62 -1.48 -15.01
N ALA A 139 -19.60 -0.72 -13.91
CA ALA A 139 -19.16 -1.22 -12.61
C ALA A 139 -20.01 -2.40 -12.12
N ARG A 140 -21.35 -2.31 -12.21
CA ARG A 140 -22.26 -3.41 -11.87
C ARG A 140 -22.01 -4.64 -12.73
N SER A 141 -21.84 -4.47 -14.05
CA SER A 141 -21.63 -5.59 -14.97
C SER A 141 -20.33 -6.34 -14.64
N LEU A 142 -19.24 -5.62 -14.38
CA LEU A 142 -17.97 -6.22 -13.98
C LEU A 142 -18.06 -6.92 -12.61
N ALA A 143 -18.78 -6.33 -11.66
CA ALA A 143 -18.98 -6.93 -10.35
C ALA A 143 -19.78 -8.25 -10.40
N LEU A 144 -20.76 -8.35 -11.32
CA LEU A 144 -21.50 -9.60 -11.57
C LEU A 144 -20.58 -10.71 -12.13
N GLU A 145 -19.53 -10.33 -12.85
CA GLU A 145 -18.47 -11.23 -13.33
C GLU A 145 -17.36 -11.45 -12.28
N ASN A 146 -17.62 -11.15 -11.01
CA ASN A 146 -16.72 -11.34 -9.86
C ASN A 146 -15.46 -10.45 -9.84
N TYR A 147 -15.39 -9.39 -10.65
CA TYR A 147 -14.31 -8.40 -10.53
C TYR A 147 -14.53 -7.46 -9.35
N VAL A 148 -13.44 -7.12 -8.66
CA VAL A 148 -13.43 -6.07 -7.63
C VAL A 148 -13.17 -4.72 -8.30
N ILE A 149 -14.06 -3.75 -8.08
CA ILE A 149 -13.82 -2.40 -8.62
C ILE A 149 -12.80 -1.67 -7.74
N VAL A 150 -11.76 -1.14 -8.37
CA VAL A 150 -10.72 -0.32 -7.72
C VAL A 150 -10.84 1.12 -8.21
N SER A 151 -10.84 2.10 -7.31
CA SER A 151 -10.91 3.52 -7.69
C SER A 151 -10.36 4.46 -6.60
N GLY A 152 -10.28 5.76 -6.87
CA GLY A 152 -9.61 6.76 -6.04
C GLY A 152 -10.50 7.47 -5.01
N LEU A 153 -11.75 7.03 -4.83
CA LEU A 153 -12.74 7.65 -3.94
C LEU A 153 -13.04 9.13 -4.25
N ALA A 154 -12.72 9.61 -5.45
CA ALA A 154 -13.00 10.97 -5.86
C ALA A 154 -14.51 11.19 -6.12
N ARG A 155 -14.93 12.46 -6.21
CA ARG A 155 -16.27 12.81 -6.73
C ARG A 155 -16.42 12.32 -8.18
N GLY A 156 -17.67 12.21 -8.65
CA GLY A 156 -17.97 11.86 -10.03
C GLY A 156 -17.91 10.35 -10.27
N ILE A 157 -17.12 9.94 -11.26
CA ILE A 157 -17.07 8.55 -11.76
C ILE A 157 -16.66 7.57 -10.65
N ASP A 158 -15.58 7.85 -9.92
CA ASP A 158 -15.08 7.00 -8.84
C ASP A 158 -16.16 6.70 -7.78
N ALA A 159 -16.83 7.75 -7.28
CA ALA A 159 -17.89 7.61 -6.29
C ALA A 159 -19.09 6.78 -6.78
N VAL A 160 -19.45 6.90 -8.07
CA VAL A 160 -20.52 6.07 -8.66
C VAL A 160 -20.08 4.62 -8.77
N ALA A 161 -18.86 4.37 -9.24
CA ALA A 161 -18.32 3.02 -9.40
C ALA A 161 -18.26 2.28 -8.05
N HIS A 162 -17.81 2.95 -6.99
CA HIS A 162 -17.83 2.41 -5.63
C HIS A 162 -19.25 2.12 -5.15
N ARG A 163 -20.18 3.09 -5.24
CA ARG A 163 -21.56 2.90 -4.78
C ARG A 163 -22.25 1.74 -5.47
N ALA A 164 -21.98 1.57 -6.77
CA ALA A 164 -22.57 0.52 -7.60
C ALA A 164 -22.13 -0.90 -7.19
N THR A 165 -21.05 -1.05 -6.40
CA THR A 165 -20.38 -2.32 -6.14
C THR A 165 -20.09 -2.57 -4.66
N LEU A 166 -20.78 -1.85 -3.76
CA LEU A 166 -20.62 -2.02 -2.31
C LEU A 166 -20.92 -3.44 -1.84
N GLU A 167 -21.97 -4.06 -2.38
CA GLU A 167 -22.42 -5.41 -1.99
C GLU A 167 -21.45 -6.51 -2.46
N THR A 168 -20.79 -6.29 -3.60
CA THR A 168 -19.85 -7.24 -4.21
C THR A 168 -18.40 -6.99 -3.79
N GLY A 169 -18.13 -5.87 -3.10
CA GLY A 169 -16.80 -5.44 -2.68
C GLY A 169 -16.13 -4.49 -3.67
N THR A 170 -15.48 -3.45 -3.12
CA THR A 170 -14.71 -2.45 -3.86
C THR A 170 -13.51 -1.99 -3.05
N ILE A 171 -12.45 -1.50 -3.71
CA ILE A 171 -11.23 -1.00 -3.08
C ILE A 171 -11.03 0.46 -3.42
N ALA A 172 -10.93 1.30 -2.39
CA ALA A 172 -10.51 2.69 -2.51
C ALA A 172 -9.00 2.82 -2.31
N VAL A 173 -8.31 3.47 -3.25
CA VAL A 173 -6.89 3.85 -3.12
C VAL A 173 -6.82 5.31 -2.68
N LEU A 174 -6.33 5.55 -1.46
CA LEU A 174 -6.26 6.89 -0.87
C LEU A 174 -4.97 7.59 -1.26
N ALA A 175 -5.05 8.90 -1.52
CA ALA A 175 -3.88 9.73 -1.82
C ALA A 175 -3.08 10.16 -0.57
N GLY A 176 -3.62 9.91 0.62
CA GLY A 176 -3.02 10.31 1.91
C GLY A 176 -3.25 9.25 2.99
N GLY A 177 -3.09 9.66 4.25
CA GLY A 177 -3.33 8.79 5.41
C GLY A 177 -4.77 8.30 5.53
N HIS A 178 -4.96 7.23 6.32
CA HIS A 178 -6.29 6.74 6.69
C HIS A 178 -6.99 7.61 7.75
N ALA A 179 -6.27 8.57 8.33
CA ALA A 179 -6.74 9.60 9.26
C ALA A 179 -6.07 10.94 8.93
#